data_AF-A0A9P1R3F5-F1
#
_entry.id   AF-A0A9P1R3F5-F1
#
_cell.length_a   1.000
_cell.length_b   1.000
_cell.length_c   1.000
_cell.angle_alpha   90.00
_cell.angle_beta   90.00
_cell.angle_gamma   90.00
#
_symmetry.space_group_name_H-M   'P 1'
#
loop_
_entity.id
_entity.type
_entity.pdbx_description
1 polymer ?
#
loop_
_entity_poly.entity_id
_entity_poly.type
_entity_poly.pdbx_seq_one_letter_code
_entity_poly.pdbx_strand_id
1 'polypeptide(L)' 'MDADALARLREIVAELPPRTREIFRLNRLEGLTHAEVARRLEISDSSVQKHLARALAHVMQALEDSR' A
#
# COMPACT_ATOMS: atom_id res chain seq x y z
N MET A 1 8.08 -10.35 -20.07
CA MET A 1 7.68 -9.28 -19.13
C MET A 1 6.62 -9.88 -18.23
N ASP A 2 6.97 -10.06 -16.98
CA ASP A 2 6.53 -11.11 -16.08
C ASP A 2 5.09 -10.90 -15.59
N ALA A 3 4.12 -11.49 -16.30
CA ALA A 3 2.70 -11.46 -15.91
C ALA A 3 2.45 -12.03 -14.51
N ASP A 4 3.30 -12.96 -14.08
CA ASP A 4 3.24 -13.65 -12.79
C ASP A 4 3.55 -12.70 -11.61
N ALA A 5 4.59 -11.86 -11.77
CA ALA A 5 4.98 -10.89 -10.74
C ALA A 5 3.89 -9.83 -10.49
N LEU A 6 3.21 -9.39 -11.57
CA LEU A 6 2.10 -8.43 -11.45
C LEU A 6 0.86 -9.07 -10.81
N ALA A 7 0.55 -10.33 -11.14
CA ALA A 7 -0.55 -11.06 -10.52
C ALA A 7 -0.30 -11.22 -9.01
N ARG A 8 0.89 -11.66 -8.62
CA ARG A 8 1.27 -11.85 -7.21
C ARG A 8 1.23 -10.54 -6.43
N LEU A 9 1.75 -9.44 -7.00
CA LEU A 9 1.65 -8.12 -6.36
C LEU A 9 0.18 -7.70 -6.13
N ARG A 10 -0.72 -7.99 -7.07
CA ARG A 10 -2.15 -7.68 -6.92
C ARG A 10 -2.80 -8.48 -5.80
N GLU A 11 -2.44 -9.74 -5.64
CA GLU A 11 -2.95 -10.57 -4.54
C GLU A 11 -2.47 -10.06 -3.19
N ILE A 12 -1.18 -9.78 -3.05
CA ILE A 12 -0.59 -9.23 -1.83
C ILE A 12 -1.24 -7.88 -1.46
N VAL A 13 -1.46 -7.01 -2.44
CA VAL A 13 -2.17 -5.73 -2.21
C VAL A 13 -3.65 -5.97 -1.87
N ALA A 14 -4.25 -7.07 -2.35
CA ALA A 14 -5.61 -7.47 -2.00
C ALA A 14 -5.72 -8.08 -0.58
N GLU A 15 -4.62 -8.50 0.03
CA GLU A 15 -4.56 -8.91 1.44
C GLU A 15 -4.45 -7.71 2.40
N LEU A 16 -4.01 -6.55 1.89
CA LEU A 16 -3.93 -5.34 2.71
C LEU A 16 -5.31 -4.91 3.23
N PRO A 17 -5.37 -4.41 4.49
CA PRO A 17 -6.58 -3.81 5.04
C PRO A 17 -7.12 -2.70 4.13
N PRO A 18 -8.45 -2.52 4.04
CA PRO A 18 -9.06 -1.60 3.07
C PRO A 18 -8.53 -0.17 3.18
N ARG A 19 -8.35 0.34 4.40
CA ARG A 19 -7.74 1.66 4.64
C ARG A 19 -6.29 1.76 4.16
N THR A 20 -5.49 0.73 4.41
CA THR A 20 -4.08 0.68 4.01
C THR A 20 -3.95 0.60 2.49
N ARG A 21 -4.80 -0.20 1.84
CA ARG A 21 -4.87 -0.30 0.37
C ARG A 21 -5.24 1.02 -0.27
N GLU A 22 -6.22 1.72 0.27
CA GLU A 22 -6.66 3.02 -0.25
C GLU A 22 -5.57 4.09 -0.10
N ILE A 23 -4.89 4.13 1.05
CA ILE A 23 -3.73 5.01 1.26
C ILE A 23 -2.61 4.72 0.26
N PHE A 24 -2.28 3.44 0.06
CA PHE A 24 -1.27 3.03 -0.92
C PHE A 24 -1.67 3.43 -2.34
N ARG A 25 -2.93 3.21 -2.72
CA ARG A 25 -3.49 3.59 -4.02
C ARG A 25 -3.36 5.09 -4.27
N LEU A 26 -3.79 5.91 -3.33
CA LEU A 26 -3.74 7.37 -3.45
C LEU A 26 -2.29 7.87 -3.54
N ASN A 27 -1.38 7.31 -2.76
CA ASN A 27 0.01 7.73 -2.79
C ASN A 27 0.76 7.24 -4.06
N ARG A 28 0.57 5.97 -4.46
CA ARG A 28 1.33 5.35 -5.55
C ARG A 28 0.70 5.42 -6.93
N LEU A 29 -0.63 5.32 -7.05
CA LEU A 29 -1.31 5.41 -8.34
C LEU A 29 -1.66 6.85 -8.68
N GLU A 30 -2.18 7.61 -7.71
CA GLU A 30 -2.59 9.01 -7.95
C GLU A 30 -1.42 9.99 -7.71
N GLY A 31 -0.30 9.53 -7.14
CA GLY A 31 0.89 10.36 -6.89
C GLY A 31 0.73 11.39 -5.78
N LEU A 32 -0.30 11.24 -4.93
CA LEU A 32 -0.59 12.18 -3.85
C LEU A 32 0.46 12.11 -2.74
N THR A 33 0.84 13.25 -2.18
CA THR A 33 1.72 13.31 -1.02
C THR A 33 1.04 12.74 0.24
N HIS A 34 1.81 12.32 1.24
CA HIS A 34 1.23 11.82 2.50
C HIS A 34 0.26 12.82 3.14
N ALA A 35 0.59 14.11 3.09
CA ALA A 35 -0.25 15.19 3.59
C ALA A 35 -1.57 15.30 2.81
N GLU A 36 -1.56 15.15 1.48
CA GLU A 36 -2.77 15.16 0.67
C GLU A 36 -3.65 13.93 0.92
N VAL A 37 -3.03 12.76 1.06
CA VAL A 37 -3.75 11.53 1.44
C VAL A 37 -4.38 11.68 2.82
N ALA A 38 -3.65 12.24 3.79
CA ALA A 38 -4.13 12.53 5.13
C ALA A 38 -5.36 13.45 5.11
N ARG A 39 -5.30 14.54 4.35
CA ARG A 39 -6.42 15.47 4.17
C ARG A 39 -7.61 14.83 3.46
N ARG A 40 -7.36 14.03 2.42
CA ARG A 40 -8.42 13.38 1.63
C ARG A 40 -9.16 12.29 2.40
N LEU A 41 -8.45 11.60 3.28
CA LEU A 41 -9.02 10.51 4.09
C LEU A 41 -9.44 10.96 5.49
N GLU A 42 -9.26 12.24 5.81
CA GLU A 42 -9.57 12.87 7.11
C GLU A 42 -8.88 12.16 8.28
N ILE A 43 -7.60 11.84 8.10
CA ILE A 43 -6.73 11.20 9.10
C ILE A 43 -5.44 11.98 9.29
N SER A 44 -4.68 11.68 10.35
CA SER A 44 -3.39 12.32 10.60
C SER A 44 -2.30 11.79 9.66
N ASP A 45 -1.31 12.63 9.35
CA ASP A 45 -0.12 12.25 8.56
C ASP A 45 0.61 11.05 9.18
N SER A 46 0.74 11.02 10.51
CA SER A 46 1.32 9.88 11.23
C SER A 46 0.52 8.58 11.03
N SER A 47 -0.81 8.66 10.86
CA SER A 47 -1.61 7.48 10.53
C SER A 47 -1.33 7.02 9.11
N VAL A 48 -1.25 7.95 8.14
CA VAL A 48 -0.85 7.64 6.75
C VAL A 48 0.50 6.94 6.71
N GLN A 49 1.50 7.48 7.39
CA GLN A 49 2.84 6.88 7.47
C GLN A 49 2.81 5.48 8.08
N LYS A 50 2.08 5.28 9.20
CA LYS A 50 1.93 3.95 9.82
C LYS A 50 1.26 2.96 8.86
N HIS A 51 0.22 3.38 8.16
CA HIS A 51 -0.46 2.53 7.18
C HIS A 51 0.46 2.18 6.01
N LEU A 52 1.20 3.15 5.45
CA LEU A 52 2.16 2.90 4.38
C LEU A 52 3.30 1.98 4.82
N ALA A 53 3.86 2.20 6.02
CA ALA A 53 4.89 1.32 6.57
C ALA A 53 4.39 -0.12 6.72
N ARG A 54 3.16 -0.31 7.23
CA ARG A 54 2.53 -1.64 7.31
C ARG A 54 2.25 -2.23 5.93
N ALA A 55 1.85 -1.42 4.95
CA ALA A 55 1.64 -1.87 3.58
C ALA A 55 2.93 -2.42 2.97
N LEU A 56 4.02 -1.64 3.08
CA LEU A 56 5.32 -2.01 2.53
C LEU A 56 5.90 -3.22 3.25
N ALA A 57 5.80 -3.28 4.58
CA ALA A 57 6.26 -4.44 5.35
C ALA A 57 5.51 -5.71 4.95
N HIS A 58 4.18 -5.64 4.79
CA HIS A 58 3.39 -6.78 4.34
C HIS A 58 3.76 -7.21 2.92
N VAL A 59 3.97 -6.24 2.01
CA VAL A 59 4.38 -6.55 0.63
C VAL A 59 5.76 -7.19 0.58
N MET A 60 6.74 -6.67 1.33
CA MET A 60 8.08 -7.26 1.41
C MET A 60 8.03 -8.67 1.96
N GLN A 61 7.32 -8.88 3.08
CA GLN A 61 7.19 -10.20 3.70
C GLN A 61 6.53 -11.22 2.77
N ALA A 62 5.45 -10.85 2.08
CA ALA A 62 4.79 -11.78 1.16
C ALA A 62 5.64 -12.10 -0.09
N LEU A 63 6.50 -11.16 -0.52
CA LEU A 63 7.48 -11.42 -1.58
C LEU A 63 8.64 -12.33 -1.10
N GLU A 64 9.02 -12.22 0.17
CA GLU A 64 10.06 -13.06 0.79
C GLU A 64 9.56 -14.47 1.13
N ASP A 65 8.31 -14.62 1.57
CA ASP A 65 7.68 -15.91 1.94
C ASP A 65 7.50 -16.84 0.74
N SER A 66 7.44 -16.28 -0.47
CA SER A 66 7.35 -17.05 -1.71
C SER A 66 8.70 -17.58 -2.24
N ARG A 67 9.75 -17.65 -1.40
CA ARG A 67 11.11 -18.09 -1.77
C ARG A 67 11.45 -19.49 -1.29
#